data_AF-A0A812YG85-F1
#
_entry.id   AF-A0A812YG85-F1
#
_cell.length_a   1.000
_cell.length_b   1.000
_cell.length_c   1.000
_cell.angle_alpha   90.00
_cell.angle_beta   90.00
_cell.angle_gamma   90.00
#
_symmetry.space_group_name_H-M   'P 1'
#
loop_
_entity.id
_entity.type
_entity.pdbx_description
1 polymer ?
#
loop_
_entity_poly.entity_id
_entity_poly.type
_entity_poly.pdbx_seq_one_letter_code
_entity_poly.pdbx_strand_id
1 'polypeptide(L)'
;MGNGASAAAGLAAAAGKMDEKELKDVVAALDKDTADKLRKALGAGEESKQTLPEHMKCAIWLWDAALTKQELGKCDLEGGIPDITGKDILSGSAKFEKTSDQEKVDSMVKKTCLQFFQDQCAAEKPYEPPADLKRRCVYLWDIPAVEEFLSEISIKAAAMGGKMMLTDGQVNFTSSEQEKVKDVLGNVGRMFMQDVAASQ
;
A
#
# COMPACT_ATOMS: atom_id res chain seq x y z
N MET A 1 -2.74 -42.69 20.09
CA MET A 1 -3.03 -42.04 21.39
C MET A 1 -1.86 -41.10 21.65
N GLY A 2 -1.93 -39.78 21.54
CA GLY A 2 -3.03 -38.86 21.82
C GLY A 2 -2.57 -37.65 22.65
N ASN A 3 -1.28 -37.53 23.02
CA ASN A 3 -0.83 -36.54 24.01
C ASN A 3 -0.07 -35.32 23.44
N GLY A 4 0.54 -35.41 22.25
CA GLY A 4 1.42 -34.34 21.74
C GLY A 4 0.68 -33.11 21.21
N ALA A 5 -0.45 -33.30 20.51
CA ALA A 5 -1.22 -32.20 19.92
C ALA A 5 -1.97 -31.37 20.98
N SER A 6 -2.44 -32.00 22.07
CA SER A 6 -3.10 -31.32 23.17
C SER A 6 -2.11 -30.50 24.02
N ALA A 7 -0.88 -30.99 24.20
CA ALA A 7 0.17 -30.26 24.90
C ALA A 7 0.65 -29.02 24.13
N ALA A 8 0.82 -29.12 22.81
CA ALA A 8 1.26 -27.99 21.97
C ALA A 8 0.22 -26.86 21.90
N ALA A 9 -1.07 -27.19 21.82
CA ALA A 9 -2.15 -26.19 21.83
C ALA A 9 -2.29 -25.48 23.19
N GLY A 10 -2.13 -26.22 24.30
CA GLY A 10 -2.11 -25.64 25.65
C GLY A 10 -0.91 -24.73 25.88
N LEU A 11 0.26 -25.09 25.34
CA LEU A 11 1.48 -24.28 25.45
C LEU A 11 1.41 -23.01 24.59
N ALA A 12 0.82 -23.08 23.38
CA ALA A 12 0.61 -21.91 22.53
C ALA A 12 -0.34 -20.86 23.16
N ALA A 13 -1.40 -21.33 23.84
CA ALA A 13 -2.31 -20.44 24.56
C ALA A 13 -1.68 -19.80 25.81
N ALA A 14 -0.73 -20.48 26.45
CA ALA A 14 0.04 -19.94 27.58
C ALA A 14 1.16 -18.98 27.12
N ALA A 15 1.81 -19.29 25.99
CA ALA A 15 2.86 -18.49 25.36
C ALA A 15 2.37 -17.07 24.97
N GLY A 16 1.11 -16.93 24.55
CA GLY A 16 0.51 -15.61 24.26
C GLY A 16 0.35 -14.68 25.47
N LYS A 17 0.64 -15.15 26.70
CA LYS A 17 0.58 -14.38 27.95
C LYS A 17 1.94 -14.22 28.65
N MET A 18 3.00 -14.78 28.08
CA MET A 18 4.36 -14.77 28.62
C MET A 18 5.18 -13.64 27.99
N ASP A 19 6.11 -13.07 28.74
CA ASP A 19 7.05 -12.09 28.18
C ASP A 19 8.18 -12.75 27.38
N GLU A 20 8.87 -11.95 26.55
CA GLU A 20 9.84 -12.44 25.56
C GLU A 20 10.98 -13.25 26.18
N LYS A 21 11.31 -13.00 27.45
CA LYS A 21 12.36 -13.72 28.19
C LYS A 21 11.88 -15.10 28.62
N GLU A 22 10.67 -15.18 29.19
CA GLU A 22 10.04 -16.46 29.56
C GLU A 22 9.83 -17.36 28.34
N LEU A 23 9.46 -16.76 27.20
CA LEU A 23 9.28 -17.50 25.94
C LEU A 23 10.58 -18.17 25.46
N LYS A 24 11.71 -17.46 25.56
CA LYS A 24 13.03 -17.97 25.13
C LYS A 24 13.51 -19.11 26.03
N ASP A 25 13.27 -19.03 27.33
CA ASP A 25 13.64 -20.08 28.28
C ASP A 25 12.79 -21.35 28.08
N VAL A 26 11.49 -21.19 27.80
CA VAL A 26 10.60 -22.31 27.46
C VAL A 26 11.02 -22.97 26.15
N VAL A 27 11.34 -22.21 25.11
CA VAL A 27 11.80 -22.76 23.81
C VAL A 27 13.16 -23.46 23.95
N ALA A 28 14.06 -22.96 24.81
CA ALA A 28 15.35 -23.60 25.06
C ALA A 28 15.25 -24.92 25.83
N ALA A 29 14.19 -25.11 26.62
CA ALA A 29 13.93 -26.33 27.39
C ALA A 29 13.18 -27.42 26.62
N LEU A 30 12.66 -27.12 25.42
CA LEU A 30 11.93 -28.08 24.60
C LEU A 30 12.87 -28.90 23.70
N ASP A 31 12.56 -30.18 23.53
CA ASP A 31 13.23 -31.01 22.55
C ASP A 31 12.98 -30.48 21.13
N LYS A 32 13.91 -30.76 20.21
CA LYS A 32 13.92 -30.20 18.85
C LYS A 32 12.61 -30.44 18.09
N ASP A 33 11.98 -31.60 18.27
CA ASP A 33 10.74 -31.97 17.58
C ASP A 33 9.54 -31.17 18.11
N THR A 34 9.48 -30.93 19.42
CA THR A 34 8.46 -30.08 20.04
C THR A 34 8.69 -28.59 19.74
N ALA A 35 9.95 -28.13 19.71
CA ALA A 35 10.29 -26.76 19.33
C ALA A 35 9.95 -26.46 17.86
N ASP A 36 10.18 -27.42 16.94
CA ASP A 36 9.82 -27.29 15.54
C ASP A 36 8.30 -27.33 15.34
N LYS A 37 7.57 -28.15 16.10
CA LYS A 37 6.08 -28.13 16.11
C LYS A 37 5.52 -26.84 16.68
N LEU A 38 6.12 -26.27 17.72
CA LEU A 38 5.72 -24.99 18.28
C LEU A 38 6.01 -23.85 17.31
N ARG A 39 7.20 -23.83 16.69
CA ARG A 39 7.55 -22.90 15.62
C ARG A 39 6.62 -23.03 14.42
N LYS A 40 6.22 -24.25 14.06
CA LYS A 40 5.28 -24.46 12.97
C LYS A 40 3.86 -24.07 13.36
N ALA A 41 3.47 -24.21 14.62
CA ALA A 41 2.17 -23.73 15.14
C ALA A 41 2.13 -22.20 15.26
N LEU A 42 3.23 -21.58 15.69
CA LEU A 42 3.39 -20.11 15.74
C LEU A 42 3.53 -19.54 14.32
N GLY A 43 4.35 -20.15 13.46
CA GLY A 43 4.54 -19.77 12.06
C GLY A 43 3.43 -20.18 11.08
N ALA A 44 2.50 -21.06 11.49
CA ALA A 44 1.23 -21.28 10.79
C ALA A 44 0.10 -20.40 11.34
N GLY A 45 0.31 -19.75 12.49
CA GLY A 45 -0.53 -18.67 13.01
C GLY A 45 -0.10 -17.29 12.50
N GLU A 46 1.16 -17.16 12.08
CA GLU A 46 1.72 -16.00 11.40
C GLU A 46 2.02 -16.38 9.94
N GLU A 47 0.98 -16.43 9.10
CA GLU A 47 1.12 -15.66 7.87
C GLU A 47 1.54 -14.27 8.35
N SER A 48 2.82 -13.91 8.18
CA SER A 48 3.27 -12.56 8.51
C SER A 48 2.53 -11.63 7.55
N LYS A 49 1.29 -11.27 7.89
CA LYS A 49 0.60 -10.12 7.37
C LYS A 49 1.50 -8.99 7.79
N GLN A 50 2.39 -8.59 6.89
CA GLN A 50 3.14 -7.38 7.03
C GLN A 50 2.07 -6.28 7.03
N THR A 51 1.54 -5.95 8.21
CA THR A 51 0.51 -4.94 8.36
C THR A 51 1.20 -3.62 8.16
N LEU A 52 1.18 -3.14 6.91
CA LEU A 52 1.62 -1.80 6.57
C LEU A 52 0.87 -0.81 7.48
N PRO A 53 1.56 0.23 8.00
CA PRO A 53 0.88 1.34 8.65
C PRO A 53 -0.27 1.86 7.77
N GLU A 54 -1.38 2.32 8.36
CA GLU A 54 -2.58 2.73 7.60
C GLU A 54 -2.24 3.67 6.43
N HIS A 55 -1.40 4.68 6.66
CA HIS A 55 -0.98 5.64 5.64
C HIS A 55 -0.11 5.04 4.52
N MET A 56 0.45 3.85 4.72
CA MET A 56 1.25 3.14 3.72
C MET A 56 0.47 2.04 3.00
N LYS A 57 -0.79 1.78 3.34
CA LYS A 57 -1.59 0.74 2.67
C LYS A 57 -1.78 1.01 1.18
N CYS A 58 -1.84 2.28 0.78
CA CYS A 58 -1.95 2.67 -0.63
C CYS A 58 -0.59 2.72 -1.36
N ALA A 59 0.52 2.38 -0.71
CA ALA A 59 1.84 2.32 -1.33
C ALA A 59 2.00 1.04 -2.17
N ILE A 60 1.56 1.09 -3.43
CA ILE A 60 1.49 -0.08 -4.33
C ILE A 60 2.85 -0.81 -4.44
N TRP A 61 3.98 -0.09 -4.40
CA TRP A 61 5.30 -0.70 -4.50
C TRP A 61 5.67 -1.61 -3.32
N LEU A 62 4.91 -1.56 -2.22
CA LEU A 62 5.06 -2.43 -1.04
C LEU A 62 4.08 -3.62 -1.05
N TRP A 63 3.17 -3.70 -2.02
CA TRP A 63 2.18 -4.77 -2.04
C TRP A 63 2.81 -6.11 -2.42
N ASP A 64 2.70 -7.07 -1.51
CA ASP A 64 2.95 -8.48 -1.80
C ASP A 64 1.84 -9.08 -2.67
N ALA A 65 2.00 -10.35 -3.05
CA ALA A 65 1.03 -11.04 -3.91
C ALA A 65 -0.35 -11.19 -3.24
N ALA A 66 -0.39 -11.36 -1.91
CA ALA A 66 -1.64 -11.55 -1.17
C ALA A 66 -2.47 -10.26 -1.13
N LEU A 67 -1.85 -9.14 -0.77
CA LEU A 67 -2.48 -7.82 -0.77
C LEU A 67 -2.85 -7.40 -2.19
N THR A 68 -1.97 -7.65 -3.17
CA THR A 68 -2.26 -7.34 -4.57
C THR A 68 -3.50 -8.09 -5.06
N LYS A 69 -3.59 -9.39 -4.76
CA LYS A 69 -4.76 -10.20 -5.09
C LYS A 69 -6.03 -9.69 -4.39
N GLN A 70 -5.93 -9.27 -3.13
CA GLN A 70 -7.05 -8.69 -2.39
C GLN A 70 -7.55 -7.39 -3.05
N GLU A 71 -6.65 -6.49 -3.45
CA GLU A 71 -7.01 -5.22 -4.08
C GLU A 71 -7.54 -5.40 -5.51
N LEU A 72 -6.94 -6.30 -6.30
CA LEU A 72 -7.47 -6.68 -7.62
C LEU A 72 -8.84 -7.33 -7.53
N GLY A 73 -9.12 -8.07 -6.46
CA GLY A 73 -10.43 -8.68 -6.20
C GLY A 73 -11.57 -7.67 -6.01
N LYS A 74 -11.26 -6.39 -5.77
CA LYS A 74 -12.25 -5.31 -5.69
C LYS A 74 -12.60 -4.69 -7.05
N CYS A 75 -11.89 -5.09 -8.11
CA CYS A 75 -12.01 -4.48 -9.44
C CYS A 75 -13.01 -5.20 -10.36
N ASP A 76 -13.78 -6.19 -9.87
CA ASP A 76 -14.74 -6.96 -10.67
C ASP A 76 -14.14 -7.43 -12.02
N LEU A 77 -12.95 -8.04 -11.96
CA LEU A 77 -12.24 -8.54 -13.14
C LEU A 77 -13.01 -9.73 -13.73
N GLU A 78 -13.14 -9.75 -15.06
CA GLU A 78 -13.81 -10.84 -15.76
C GLU A 78 -12.89 -12.06 -15.91
N GLY A 79 -11.60 -11.82 -16.12
CA GLY A 79 -10.57 -12.85 -16.11
C GLY A 79 -10.18 -13.30 -14.69
N GLY A 80 -9.36 -14.34 -14.61
CA GLY A 80 -8.76 -14.75 -13.35
C GLY A 80 -7.83 -13.65 -12.78
N ILE A 81 -7.81 -13.50 -11.46
CA ILE A 81 -6.85 -12.60 -10.81
C ILE A 81 -5.46 -13.26 -10.86
N PRO A 82 -4.48 -12.67 -11.55
CA PRO A 82 -3.14 -13.22 -11.64
C PRO A 82 -2.42 -13.14 -10.28
N ASP A 83 -1.49 -14.07 -10.06
CA ASP A 83 -0.62 -14.06 -8.87
C ASP A 83 0.60 -13.17 -9.14
N ILE A 84 0.47 -11.89 -8.80
CA ILE A 84 1.45 -10.82 -9.10
C ILE A 84 1.61 -9.89 -7.90
N THR A 85 2.71 -9.14 -7.86
CA THR A 85 2.97 -8.11 -6.85
C THR A 85 2.53 -6.72 -7.31
N GLY A 86 2.49 -5.75 -6.40
CA GLY A 86 2.22 -4.36 -6.79
C GLY A 86 3.31 -3.78 -7.68
N LYS A 87 4.57 -4.24 -7.56
CA LYS A 87 5.65 -3.85 -8.47
C LYS A 87 5.36 -4.28 -9.90
N ASP A 88 4.81 -5.48 -10.10
CA ASP A 88 4.44 -5.99 -11.44
C ASP A 88 3.34 -5.15 -12.09
N ILE A 89 2.40 -4.65 -11.28
CA ILE A 89 1.36 -3.70 -11.73
C ILE A 89 1.99 -2.38 -12.17
N LEU A 90 2.89 -1.82 -11.35
CA LEU A 90 3.55 -0.54 -11.64
C LEU A 90 4.45 -0.61 -12.88
N SER A 91 5.19 -1.70 -13.09
CA SER A 91 6.05 -1.89 -14.26
C SER A 91 5.29 -2.26 -15.53
N GLY A 92 4.00 -2.58 -15.44
CA GLY A 92 3.20 -3.04 -16.58
C GLY A 92 3.61 -4.43 -17.08
N SER A 93 4.30 -5.23 -16.25
CA SER A 93 4.64 -6.63 -16.56
C SER A 93 3.44 -7.56 -16.33
N ALA A 94 2.48 -7.12 -15.51
CA ALA A 94 1.20 -7.79 -15.32
C ALA A 94 0.45 -7.93 -16.66
N LYS A 95 0.04 -9.16 -16.97
CA LYS A 95 -0.79 -9.45 -18.15
C LYS A 95 -2.18 -9.85 -17.70
N PHE A 96 -3.17 -9.07 -18.12
CA PHE A 96 -4.58 -9.39 -17.94
C PHE A 96 -5.13 -10.00 -19.22
N GLU A 97 -6.02 -10.98 -19.09
CA GLU A 97 -6.58 -11.71 -20.24
C GLU A 97 -7.46 -10.82 -21.13
N LYS A 98 -8.08 -9.80 -20.52
CA LYS A 98 -9.03 -8.88 -21.15
C LYS A 98 -8.50 -7.46 -21.09
N THR A 99 -8.62 -6.72 -22.20
CA THR A 99 -8.30 -5.28 -22.22
C THR A 99 -9.17 -4.48 -21.25
N SER A 100 -10.45 -4.84 -21.09
CA SER A 100 -11.36 -4.20 -20.13
C SER A 100 -10.91 -4.37 -18.67
N ASP A 101 -10.26 -5.48 -18.33
CA ASP A 101 -9.71 -5.69 -16.99
C ASP A 101 -8.47 -4.83 -16.76
N GLN A 102 -7.63 -4.67 -17.78
CA GLN A 102 -6.50 -3.73 -17.73
C GLN A 102 -6.97 -2.29 -17.45
N GLU A 103 -8.04 -1.82 -18.11
CA GLU A 103 -8.61 -0.48 -17.89
C GLU A 103 -9.13 -0.30 -16.45
N LYS A 104 -9.80 -1.32 -15.90
CA LYS A 104 -10.28 -1.31 -14.50
C LYS A 104 -9.11 -1.24 -13.53
N VAL A 105 -8.05 -2.01 -13.78
CA VAL A 105 -6.82 -1.99 -12.96
C VAL A 105 -6.12 -0.65 -13.07
N ASP A 106 -5.99 -0.08 -14.26
CA ASP A 106 -5.42 1.26 -14.45
C ASP A 106 -6.23 2.33 -13.69
N SER A 107 -7.57 2.24 -13.72
CA SER A 107 -8.44 3.12 -12.93
C SER A 107 -8.24 2.96 -11.42
N MET A 108 -8.14 1.71 -10.94
CA MET A 108 -7.84 1.41 -9.54
C MET A 108 -6.48 1.98 -9.13
N VAL A 109 -5.43 1.76 -9.93
CA VAL A 109 -4.07 2.27 -9.66
C VAL A 109 -4.09 3.78 -9.52
N LYS A 110 -4.72 4.53 -10.43
CA LYS A 110 -4.81 6.00 -10.31
C LYS A 110 -5.51 6.44 -9.03
N LYS A 111 -6.62 5.80 -8.66
CA LYS A 111 -7.37 6.10 -7.43
C LYS A 111 -6.53 5.81 -6.20
N THR A 112 -5.88 4.66 -6.16
CA THR A 112 -4.97 4.26 -5.06
C THR A 112 -3.79 5.21 -4.93
N CYS A 113 -3.21 5.65 -6.05
CA CYS A 113 -2.11 6.62 -6.06
C CYS A 113 -2.53 7.98 -5.50
N LEU A 114 -3.72 8.46 -5.89
CA LEU A 114 -4.28 9.67 -5.33
C LEU A 114 -4.57 9.52 -3.83
N GLN A 115 -5.17 8.39 -3.43
CA GLN A 115 -5.47 8.10 -2.03
C GLN A 115 -4.19 8.06 -1.19
N PHE A 116 -3.11 7.47 -1.70
CA PHE A 116 -1.82 7.48 -1.02
C PHE A 116 -1.34 8.91 -0.70
N PHE A 117 -1.45 9.84 -1.65
CA PHE A 117 -1.09 11.24 -1.40
C PHE A 117 -1.99 11.91 -0.35
N GLN A 118 -3.28 11.60 -0.37
CA GLN A 118 -4.23 12.09 0.63
C GLN A 118 -3.92 11.53 2.02
N ASP A 119 -3.58 10.24 2.11
CA ASP A 119 -3.16 9.59 3.34
C ASP A 119 -1.88 10.22 3.90
N GLN A 120 -0.92 10.57 3.03
CA GLN A 120 0.31 11.27 3.43
C GLN A 120 0.06 12.68 3.97
N CYS A 121 -1.00 13.36 3.52
CA CYS A 121 -1.37 14.66 4.10
C CYS A 121 -1.82 14.55 5.56
N ALA A 122 -2.47 13.44 5.92
CA ALA A 122 -2.98 13.18 7.27
C ALA A 122 -1.99 12.42 8.18
N ALA A 123 -0.92 11.85 7.61
CA ALA A 123 0.06 11.08 8.35
C ALA A 123 0.88 11.98 9.31
N GLU A 124 1.06 11.53 10.55
CA GLU A 124 1.97 12.19 11.52
C GLU A 124 3.42 12.19 11.00
N LYS A 125 3.82 11.09 10.35
CA LYS A 125 5.11 10.92 9.70
C LYS A 125 4.89 10.51 8.25
N PRO A 126 4.69 11.49 7.35
CA PRO A 126 4.55 11.22 5.93
C PRO A 126 5.79 10.53 5.38
N TYR A 127 5.62 9.74 4.33
CA TYR A 127 6.72 9.17 3.56
C TYR A 127 7.62 10.30 3.04
N GLU A 128 8.95 10.14 3.18
CA GLU A 128 9.91 11.08 2.61
C GLU A 128 10.59 10.43 1.40
N PRO A 129 10.27 10.87 0.17
CA PRO A 129 10.89 10.29 -1.01
C PRO A 129 12.35 10.76 -1.18
N PRO A 130 13.15 10.00 -1.96
CA PRO A 130 14.45 10.46 -2.46
C PRO A 130 14.37 11.86 -3.10
N ALA A 131 15.48 12.62 -3.01
CA ALA A 131 15.50 14.04 -3.37
C ALA A 131 15.11 14.31 -4.83
N ASP A 132 15.52 13.43 -5.74
CA ASP A 132 15.20 13.44 -7.16
C ASP A 132 13.70 13.19 -7.45
N LEU A 133 12.99 12.52 -6.53
CA LEU A 133 11.57 12.21 -6.66
C LEU A 133 10.64 13.21 -5.97
N LYS A 134 11.18 14.13 -5.16
CA LYS A 134 10.39 15.15 -4.44
C LYS A 134 9.55 16.01 -5.37
N ARG A 135 9.99 16.27 -6.60
CA ARG A 135 9.21 17.05 -7.58
C ARG A 135 7.90 16.37 -7.96
N ARG A 136 7.79 15.03 -7.91
CA ARG A 136 6.54 14.30 -8.19
C ARG A 136 5.68 14.06 -6.95
N CYS A 137 6.14 14.52 -5.79
CA CYS A 137 5.52 14.28 -4.50
C CYS A 137 4.52 15.40 -4.17
N VAL A 138 3.26 15.21 -4.54
CA VAL A 138 2.25 16.28 -4.54
C VAL A 138 2.02 16.90 -3.16
N TYR A 139 2.02 16.11 -2.08
CA TYR A 139 1.84 16.65 -0.72
C TYR A 139 3.04 17.48 -0.21
N LEU A 140 4.13 17.56 -0.97
CA LEU A 140 5.28 18.44 -0.72
C LEU A 140 5.32 19.67 -1.64
N TRP A 141 4.38 19.81 -2.58
CA TRP A 141 4.36 20.96 -3.50
C TRP A 141 4.05 22.26 -2.76
N ASP A 142 4.84 23.29 -3.06
CA ASP A 142 4.59 24.66 -2.67
C ASP A 142 3.57 25.33 -3.60
N ILE A 143 3.27 26.60 -3.33
CA ILE A 143 2.30 27.37 -4.13
C ILE A 143 2.75 27.47 -5.59
N PRO A 144 4.00 27.88 -5.93
CA PRO A 144 4.44 27.96 -7.32
C PRO A 144 4.32 26.65 -8.10
N ALA A 145 4.66 25.51 -7.49
CA ALA A 145 4.53 24.20 -8.14
C ALA A 145 3.07 23.84 -8.45
N VAL A 146 2.13 24.18 -7.54
CA VAL A 146 0.70 24.00 -7.79
C VAL A 146 0.19 24.95 -8.88
N GLU A 147 0.62 26.21 -8.87
CA GLU A 147 0.24 27.18 -9.90
C GLU A 147 0.72 26.77 -11.29
N GLU A 148 1.96 26.27 -11.41
CA GLU A 148 2.51 25.68 -12.64
C GLU A 148 1.64 24.51 -13.11
N PHE A 149 1.39 23.55 -12.21
CA PHE A 149 0.55 22.38 -12.49
C PHE A 149 -0.87 22.75 -12.96
N LEU A 150 -1.56 23.65 -12.25
CA LEU A 150 -2.92 24.07 -12.61
C LEU A 150 -2.93 24.78 -13.96
N SER A 151 -1.92 25.60 -14.26
CA SER A 151 -1.80 26.28 -15.54
C SER A 151 -1.61 25.29 -16.70
N GLU A 152 -0.80 24.24 -16.53
CA GLU A 152 -0.60 23.19 -17.54
C GLU A 152 -1.91 22.49 -17.92
N ILE A 153 -2.79 22.29 -16.93
CA ILE A 153 -4.11 21.69 -17.15
C ILE A 153 -5.21 22.71 -17.45
N SER A 154 -4.84 23.96 -17.77
CA SER A 154 -5.77 25.04 -18.15
C SER A 154 -6.80 25.37 -17.07
N ILE A 155 -6.43 25.24 -15.80
CA ILE A 155 -7.24 25.65 -14.64
C ILE A 155 -6.63 26.93 -14.07
N LYS A 156 -7.49 27.87 -13.64
CA LYS A 156 -7.01 29.12 -13.06
C LYS A 156 -6.23 28.82 -11.78
N ALA A 157 -4.98 29.28 -11.74
CA ALA A 157 -4.12 29.19 -10.57
C ALA A 157 -4.82 29.76 -9.33
N ALA A 158 -4.64 29.08 -8.21
CA ALA A 158 -5.12 29.48 -6.90
C ALA A 158 -3.94 29.38 -5.93
N ALA A 159 -3.83 30.34 -5.01
CA ALA A 159 -2.72 30.42 -4.06
C ALA A 159 -2.85 29.33 -2.98
N MET A 160 -2.50 28.09 -3.33
CA MET A 160 -2.57 26.92 -2.44
C MET A 160 -1.36 26.00 -2.66
N GLY A 161 -0.87 25.38 -1.59
CA GLY A 161 0.12 24.31 -1.67
C GLY A 161 -0.53 22.96 -1.95
N GLY A 162 0.29 21.95 -2.25
CA GLY A 162 -0.19 20.64 -2.68
C GLY A 162 -1.03 19.90 -1.64
N LYS A 163 -0.73 20.08 -0.34
CA LYS A 163 -1.56 19.53 0.75
C LYS A 163 -3.00 20.04 0.68
N MET A 164 -3.17 21.35 0.53
CA MET A 164 -4.49 21.98 0.46
C MET A 164 -5.22 21.59 -0.83
N MET A 165 -4.50 21.42 -1.95
CA MET A 165 -5.07 20.88 -3.18
C MET A 165 -5.62 19.45 -3.00
N LEU A 166 -4.91 18.60 -2.25
CA LEU A 166 -5.28 17.20 -2.01
C LEU A 166 -6.45 17.02 -1.02
N THR A 167 -6.60 17.91 -0.04
CA THR A 167 -7.64 17.83 1.01
C THR A 167 -8.85 18.71 0.73
N ASP A 168 -8.63 19.93 0.23
CA ASP A 168 -9.64 21.01 0.15
C ASP A 168 -9.96 21.41 -1.30
N GLY A 169 -9.43 20.68 -2.29
CA GLY A 169 -9.66 20.94 -3.70
C GLY A 169 -11.15 21.03 -4.07
N GLN A 170 -12.04 20.39 -3.30
CA GLN A 170 -13.48 20.47 -3.53
C GLN A 170 -14.08 21.88 -3.35
N VAL A 171 -13.45 22.72 -2.54
CA VAL A 171 -13.91 24.09 -2.28
C VAL A 171 -13.42 25.07 -3.35
N ASN A 172 -12.33 24.73 -4.04
CA ASN A 172 -11.62 25.65 -4.94
C ASN A 172 -11.87 25.40 -6.43
N PHE A 173 -12.49 24.27 -6.77
CA PHE A 173 -12.69 23.83 -8.16
C PHE A 173 -14.16 23.53 -8.44
N THR A 174 -14.62 23.80 -9.66
CA THR A 174 -15.89 23.27 -10.15
C THR A 174 -15.85 21.74 -10.25
N SER A 175 -17.01 21.07 -10.31
CA SER A 175 -17.04 19.59 -10.38
C SER A 175 -16.22 19.02 -11.54
N SER A 176 -16.26 19.67 -12.72
CA SER A 176 -15.47 19.23 -13.89
C SER A 176 -13.97 19.44 -13.71
N GLU A 177 -13.57 20.56 -13.10
CA GLU A 177 -12.17 20.82 -12.75
C GLU A 177 -11.66 19.83 -11.70
N GLN A 178 -12.48 19.49 -10.70
CA GLN A 178 -12.13 18.49 -9.70
C GLN A 178 -11.86 17.12 -10.33
N GLU A 179 -12.72 16.66 -11.24
CA GLU A 179 -12.52 15.40 -11.94
C GLU A 179 -11.22 15.41 -12.75
N LYS A 180 -10.95 16.51 -13.47
CA LYS A 180 -9.71 16.70 -14.22
C LYS A 180 -8.48 16.68 -13.33
N VAL A 181 -8.50 17.44 -12.23
CA VAL A 181 -7.41 17.48 -11.24
C VAL A 181 -7.17 16.08 -10.67
N LYS A 182 -8.23 15.36 -10.25
CA LYS A 182 -8.10 14.00 -9.70
C LYS A 182 -7.50 13.02 -10.68
N ASP A 183 -7.92 13.02 -11.95
CA ASP A 183 -7.34 12.11 -12.95
C ASP A 183 -5.85 12.41 -13.17
N VAL A 184 -5.48 13.68 -13.33
CA VAL A 184 -4.09 14.07 -13.57
C VAL A 184 -3.22 13.79 -12.34
N LEU A 185 -3.70 14.08 -11.12
CA LEU A 185 -2.98 13.74 -9.89
C LEU A 185 -2.83 12.23 -9.70
N GLY A 186 -3.83 11.43 -10.10
CA GLY A 186 -3.72 9.98 -10.16
C GLY A 186 -2.60 9.52 -11.11
N ASN A 187 -2.46 10.18 -12.26
CA ASN A 187 -1.35 9.91 -13.20
C ASN A 187 0.01 10.33 -12.62
N VAL A 188 0.11 11.51 -12.00
CA VAL A 188 1.33 11.98 -11.31
C VAL A 188 1.72 11.01 -10.21
N GLY A 189 0.75 10.55 -9.41
CA GLY A 189 0.96 9.56 -8.36
C GLY A 189 1.43 8.22 -8.91
N ARG A 190 0.89 7.75 -10.03
CA ARG A 190 1.38 6.54 -10.71
C ARG A 190 2.85 6.69 -11.11
N MET A 191 3.22 7.80 -11.75
CA MET A 191 4.61 8.07 -12.14
C MET A 191 5.53 8.12 -10.92
N PHE A 192 5.10 8.79 -9.84
CA PHE A 192 5.84 8.81 -8.58
C PHE A 192 6.08 7.40 -8.03
N MET A 193 5.04 6.56 -7.96
CA MET A 193 5.17 5.20 -7.45
C MET A 193 6.04 4.31 -8.34
N GLN A 194 5.99 4.50 -9.67
CA GLN A 194 6.87 3.82 -10.61
C GLN A 194 8.33 4.18 -10.37
N ASP A 195 8.64 5.47 -10.21
CA ASP A 195 9.99 5.94 -9.94
C ASP A 195 10.50 5.45 -8.56
N VAL A 196 9.63 5.42 -7.54
CA VAL A 196 9.95 4.84 -6.23
C VAL A 196 10.21 3.33 -6.34
N ALA A 197 9.39 2.60 -7.10
CA ALA A 197 9.58 1.17 -7.29
C ALA A 197 10.89 0.83 -8.04
N ALA A 198 11.30 1.68 -8.97
CA ALA A 198 12.51 1.52 -9.78
C ALA A 198 13.81 1.92 -9.06
N SER A 199 13.72 2.70 -7.97
CA SER A 199 14.87 3.14 -7.16
C SER A 199 15.22 2.20 -6.00
N GLN A 200 14.47 1.11 -5.82
CA GLN A 200 14.69 0.07 -4.81
C GLN A 200 15.37 -1.16 -5.40
#